data_AF-A0A945USA2-F1
#
_entry.id   AF-A0A945USA2-F1
#
_cell.length_a   1.000
_cell.length_b   1.000
_cell.length_c   1.000
_cell.angle_alpha   90.00
_cell.angle_beta   90.00
_cell.angle_gamma   90.00
#
_symmetry.space_group_name_H-M   'P 1'
#
loop_
_entity.id
_entity.type
_entity.pdbx_description
1 polymer ?
#
loop_
_entity_poly.entity_id
_entity_poly.type
_entity_poly.pdbx_seq_one_letter_code
_entity_poly.pdbx_strand_id
1 'polypeptide(L)'
;AFDEIARLKQSVSSLQEARDGSRRRVQREGQGQDAREVHIYTRSMQVADPAAPMRGRRQAQDGIGGCWTADGLADVIDVEGRTAEVNAACDDGKLDAVGPRSGFVPRWHPDYAKGMRNEWRRYLGEAMNLERFETIVPGSTGSDDEIRPFVDLSYDNLSPAPRATYFHKPDQIELNRLKIDRLRFWGDALRGKFEVLFWLAIGLLIARALEASVRRTWTWGLWLAVAVLAAAVAELLINFLVHTMAFENLYPAAFAPAYPLFQVVVILVFVDVTRTWLRPLAPLLWKRFKPQAKPAV
;
A
#
# COMPACT_ATOMS: atom_id res chain seq x y z
N ALA A 1 18.51 -42.04 -0.03
CA ALA A 1 18.40 -40.89 0.89
C ALA A 1 19.76 -40.21 1.13
N PHE A 2 20.74 -40.86 1.76
CA PHE A 2 22.05 -40.22 2.03
C PHE A 2 22.88 -39.91 0.77
N ASP A 3 22.87 -40.78 -0.24
CA ASP A 3 23.55 -40.53 -1.53
C ASP A 3 22.95 -39.36 -2.33
N GLU A 4 21.66 -39.11 -2.15
CA GLU A 4 20.93 -38.02 -2.83
C GLU A 4 21.29 -36.67 -2.21
N ILE A 5 21.49 -36.64 -0.88
CA ILE A 5 21.99 -35.47 -0.15
C ILE A 5 23.45 -35.16 -0.56
N ALA A 6 24.29 -36.17 -0.75
CA ALA A 6 25.67 -35.99 -1.21
C ALA A 6 25.73 -35.39 -2.63
N ARG A 7 24.90 -35.89 -3.56
CA ARG A 7 24.80 -35.33 -4.92
C ARG A 7 24.29 -33.89 -4.92
N LEU A 8 23.32 -33.55 -4.07
CA LEU A 8 22.84 -32.18 -3.94
C LEU A 8 23.92 -31.23 -3.40
N LYS A 9 24.71 -31.65 -2.42
CA LYS A 9 25.83 -30.83 -1.92
C LYS A 9 26.89 -30.55 -2.99
N GLN A 10 27.19 -31.55 -3.81
CA GLN A 10 28.17 -31.42 -4.89
C GLN A 10 27.66 -30.50 -6.01
N SER A 11 26.36 -30.60 -6.35
CA SER A 11 25.69 -29.71 -7.31
C SER A 11 25.69 -28.25 -6.83
N VAL A 12 25.37 -28.00 -5.56
CA VAL A 12 25.39 -26.64 -4.98
C VAL A 12 26.81 -26.05 -4.97
N SER A 13 27.83 -26.86 -4.67
CA SER A 13 29.23 -26.40 -4.69
C SER A 13 29.68 -25.99 -6.10
N SER A 14 29.31 -26.77 -7.12
CA SER A 14 29.63 -26.44 -8.52
C SER A 14 28.94 -25.16 -9.02
N LEU A 15 27.72 -24.89 -8.54
CA LEU A 15 26.99 -23.66 -8.87
C LEU A 15 27.59 -22.42 -8.18
N GLN A 16 28.15 -22.57 -6.97
CA GLN A 16 28.86 -21.48 -6.30
C GLN A 16 30.16 -21.13 -7.02
N GLU A 17 30.95 -22.11 -7.44
CA GLU A 17 32.18 -21.87 -8.20
C GLU A 17 31.90 -21.19 -9.56
N ALA A 18 30.85 -21.62 -10.26
CA ALA A 18 30.42 -20.99 -11.52
C ALA A 18 29.97 -19.53 -11.33
N ARG A 19 29.28 -19.24 -10.21
CA ARG A 19 28.83 -17.89 -9.86
C ARG A 19 30.01 -16.97 -9.53
N ASP A 20 30.98 -17.47 -8.77
CA ASP A 20 32.18 -16.71 -8.40
C ASP A 20 33.09 -16.45 -9.60
N GLY A 21 33.17 -17.40 -10.54
CA GLY A 21 33.84 -17.22 -11.84
C GLY A 21 33.22 -16.09 -12.68
N SER A 22 31.89 -16.03 -12.77
CA SER A 22 31.18 -14.95 -13.47
C SER A 22 31.41 -13.58 -12.81
N ARG A 23 31.44 -13.51 -11.48
CA ARG A 23 31.68 -12.24 -10.74
C ARG A 23 33.07 -11.67 -11.04
N ARG A 24 34.10 -12.51 -11.10
CA ARG A 24 35.47 -12.09 -11.46
C ARG A 24 35.58 -11.62 -12.92
N ARG A 25 34.76 -12.17 -13.83
CA ARG A 25 34.75 -11.77 -15.24
C ARG A 25 34.14 -10.38 -15.43
N VAL A 26 33.01 -10.10 -14.78
CA VAL A 26 32.35 -8.78 -14.79
C VAL A 26 33.24 -7.71 -14.14
N GLN A 27 33.97 -8.05 -13.09
CA GLN A 27 34.86 -7.11 -12.41
C GLN A 27 36.12 -6.77 -13.24
N ARG A 28 36.59 -7.71 -14.09
CA ARG A 28 37.66 -7.43 -15.06
C ARG A 28 37.19 -6.63 -16.27
N GLU A 29 35.94 -6.82 -16.72
CA GLU A 29 35.38 -6.02 -17.82
C GLU A 29 35.02 -4.59 -17.37
N GLY A 30 34.63 -4.41 -16.10
CA GLY A 30 34.30 -3.08 -15.54
C GLY A 30 35.49 -2.17 -15.24
N GLN A 31 36.73 -2.68 -15.17
CA GLN A 31 37.93 -1.86 -14.96
C GLN A 31 38.56 -1.32 -16.25
N GLY A 32 38.01 -1.65 -17.42
CA GLY A 32 38.53 -1.20 -18.73
C GLY A 32 37.68 -0.12 -19.43
N GLN A 33 36.56 0.31 -18.85
CA GLN A 33 35.72 1.37 -19.43
C GLN A 33 35.89 2.67 -18.64
N ASP A 34 37.06 3.26 -18.82
CA ASP A 34 37.30 4.67 -18.57
C ASP A 34 36.49 5.51 -19.56
N ALA A 35 35.81 6.52 -19.02
CA ALA A 35 35.36 7.74 -19.70
C ALA A 35 34.68 7.59 -21.07
N ARG A 36 33.39 7.21 -21.07
CA ARG A 36 32.45 7.74 -22.06
C ARG A 36 31.22 8.29 -21.35
N GLU A 37 31.14 9.62 -21.34
CA GLU A 37 29.94 10.41 -21.05
C GLU A 37 28.70 9.74 -21.64
N VAL A 38 27.82 9.25 -20.78
CA VAL A 38 26.45 8.93 -21.17
C VAL A 38 25.62 10.16 -20.84
N HIS A 39 25.53 11.06 -21.81
CA HIS A 39 24.48 12.08 -21.87
C HIS A 39 23.13 11.36 -22.05
N ILE A 40 22.47 11.01 -20.95
CA ILE A 40 21.07 10.58 -21.00
C ILE A 40 20.20 11.83 -21.08
N TYR A 41 19.65 12.04 -22.28
CA TYR A 41 18.60 13.01 -22.56
C TYR A 41 17.40 12.81 -21.62
N THR A 42 17.19 13.75 -20.70
CA THR A 42 15.89 13.95 -20.06
C THR A 42 14.95 14.53 -21.11
N ARG A 43 14.10 13.67 -21.69
CA ARG A 43 13.05 14.05 -22.64
C ARG A 43 11.98 14.85 -21.89
N SER A 44 12.06 16.17 -22.00
CA SER A 44 11.01 17.10 -21.58
C SER A 44 9.73 16.84 -22.36
N MET A 45 8.61 16.75 -21.63
CA MET A 45 7.28 16.94 -22.19
C MET A 45 7.18 18.36 -22.76
N GLN A 46 7.14 18.47 -24.09
CA GLN A 46 6.60 19.63 -24.78
C GLN A 46 5.67 19.13 -25.89
N VAL A 47 4.38 19.28 -25.66
CA VAL A 47 3.42 19.60 -26.72
C VAL A 47 2.57 20.73 -26.17
N ALA A 48 3.06 21.96 -26.39
CA ALA A 48 2.26 23.16 -26.29
C ALA A 48 2.45 23.94 -27.61
N ASP A 49 1.31 24.27 -28.18
CA ASP A 49 1.03 24.84 -29.49
C ASP A 49 1.78 26.16 -29.78
N PRO A 50 2.59 26.27 -30.86
CA PRO A 50 3.35 27.48 -31.17
C PRO A 50 2.56 28.41 -32.12
N ALA A 51 1.45 28.99 -31.66
CA ALA A 51 0.73 30.00 -32.46
C ALA A 51 -0.03 31.08 -31.67
N ALA A 52 0.29 31.31 -30.38
CA ALA A 52 -0.32 32.40 -29.61
C ALA A 52 0.65 33.60 -29.44
N PRO A 53 0.26 34.83 -29.83
CA PRO A 53 1.10 36.01 -29.68
C PRO A 53 1.27 36.38 -28.19
N MET A 54 2.50 36.20 -27.68
CA MET A 54 2.95 36.70 -26.38
C MET A 54 3.01 38.23 -26.35
N ARG A 55 1.94 38.87 -25.90
CA ARG A 55 1.98 40.22 -25.31
C ARG A 55 1.54 40.11 -23.84
N GLY A 56 2.45 40.41 -22.90
CA GLY A 56 2.05 40.83 -21.55
C GLY A 56 2.37 39.92 -20.36
N ARG A 57 3.44 39.11 -20.35
CA ARG A 57 3.95 38.47 -19.12
C ARG A 57 5.43 38.77 -18.89
N ARG A 58 5.74 39.96 -18.34
CA ARG A 58 7.08 40.32 -17.87
C ARG A 58 7.06 41.07 -16.52
N GLN A 59 6.07 40.82 -15.67
CA GLN A 59 5.93 41.61 -14.42
C GLN A 59 5.63 40.82 -13.14
N ALA A 60 5.81 39.49 -13.11
CA ALA A 60 5.45 38.70 -11.92
C ALA A 60 6.45 37.58 -11.60
N GLN A 61 7.76 37.79 -11.78
CA GLN A 61 8.78 36.80 -11.44
C GLN A 61 9.93 37.30 -10.55
N ASP A 62 9.89 38.55 -10.08
CA ASP A 62 10.92 39.11 -9.18
C ASP A 62 10.55 39.01 -7.68
N GLY A 63 9.53 38.22 -7.31
CA GLY A 63 8.95 38.22 -5.95
C GLY A 63 9.20 37.00 -5.07
N ILE A 64 9.86 35.94 -5.53
CA ILE A 64 9.96 34.65 -4.80
C ILE A 64 11.37 34.41 -4.22
N GLY A 65 12.09 35.49 -3.93
CA GLY A 65 13.39 35.49 -3.24
C GLY A 65 13.36 36.14 -1.86
N GLY A 66 12.18 36.22 -1.22
CA GLY A 66 12.03 36.80 0.10
C GLY A 66 12.67 35.92 1.17
N CYS A 67 13.76 36.39 1.78
CA CYS A 67 14.25 35.85 3.03
C CYS A 67 13.14 36.01 4.07
N TRP A 68 12.55 34.90 4.52
CA TRP A 68 11.54 34.91 5.57
C TRP A 68 12.19 35.46 6.84
N THR A 69 11.93 36.73 7.16
CA THR A 69 12.33 37.33 8.42
C THR A 69 11.51 36.69 9.54
N ALA A 70 12.10 36.56 10.74
CA ALA A 70 11.41 35.99 11.91
C ALA A 70 10.07 36.69 12.22
N ASP A 71 9.95 37.97 11.86
CA ASP A 71 8.72 38.77 11.98
C ASP A 71 7.61 38.32 11.02
N GLY A 72 7.95 37.82 9.82
CA GLY A 72 6.98 37.29 8.86
C GLY A 72 6.41 35.92 9.27
N LEU A 73 7.10 35.18 10.14
CA LEU A 73 6.61 33.91 10.67
C LEU A 73 5.55 34.14 11.77
N ALA A 74 5.69 35.21 12.56
CA ALA A 74 4.71 35.57 13.59
C ALA A 74 3.33 35.92 12.99
N ASP A 75 3.29 36.56 11.83
CA ASP A 75 2.05 36.97 11.14
C ASP A 75 1.30 35.78 10.46
N VAL A 76 2.00 34.66 10.26
CA VAL A 76 1.42 33.40 9.75
C VAL A 76 0.97 32.48 10.90
N ILE A 77 1.56 32.62 12.09
CA ILE A 77 1.27 31.79 13.27
C ILE A 77 0.09 32.32 14.10
N ASP A 78 -0.46 33.51 13.82
CA ASP A 78 -1.70 33.98 14.45
C ASP A 78 -2.97 33.32 13.87
N VAL A 79 -2.96 31.98 13.84
CA VAL A 79 -4.11 31.14 13.49
C VAL A 79 -5.22 31.33 14.53
N GLU A 80 -4.85 31.54 15.80
CA GLU A 80 -5.80 31.77 16.89
C GLU A 80 -6.57 33.09 16.70
N GLY A 81 -5.89 34.20 16.37
CA GLY A 81 -6.55 35.48 16.08
C GLY A 81 -7.48 35.41 14.87
N ARG A 82 -7.06 34.76 13.78
CA ARG A 82 -7.91 34.59 12.59
C ARG A 82 -9.12 33.68 12.83
N THR A 83 -8.98 32.62 13.63
CA THR A 83 -10.13 31.78 13.98
C THR A 83 -11.12 32.53 14.89
N ALA A 84 -10.64 33.34 15.82
CA ALA A 84 -11.48 34.21 16.65
C ALA A 84 -12.21 35.28 15.82
N GLU A 85 -11.53 35.89 14.84
CA GLU A 85 -12.13 36.88 13.93
C GLU A 85 -13.22 36.25 13.03
N VAL A 86 -12.95 35.06 12.48
CA VAL A 86 -13.95 34.32 11.67
C VAL A 86 -15.15 33.91 12.53
N ASN A 87 -14.93 33.46 13.77
CA ASN A 87 -16.00 33.15 14.69
C ASN A 87 -16.82 34.40 15.05
N ALA A 88 -16.17 35.53 15.34
CA ALA A 88 -16.85 36.80 15.60
C ALA A 88 -17.65 37.29 14.38
N ALA A 89 -17.11 37.15 13.16
CA ALA A 89 -17.84 37.49 11.93
C ALA A 89 -19.05 36.56 11.68
N CYS A 90 -18.97 35.29 12.10
CA CYS A 90 -20.10 34.37 12.08
C CYS A 90 -21.16 34.74 13.14
N ASP A 91 -20.73 35.09 14.36
CA ASP A 91 -21.61 35.48 15.46
C ASP A 91 -22.32 36.82 15.18
N ASP A 92 -21.62 37.75 14.51
CA ASP A 92 -22.17 39.03 14.04
C ASP A 92 -23.14 38.89 12.84
N GLY A 93 -23.31 37.68 12.28
CA GLY A 93 -24.12 37.46 11.08
C GLY A 93 -23.56 38.14 9.82
N LYS A 94 -22.29 38.54 9.83
CA LYS A 94 -21.60 39.12 8.66
C LYS A 94 -21.25 38.06 7.61
N LEU A 95 -21.13 36.81 8.05
CA LEU A 95 -21.08 35.63 7.22
C LEU A 95 -22.43 34.91 7.31
N ASP A 96 -22.87 34.29 6.21
CA ASP A 96 -24.03 33.37 6.17
C ASP A 96 -23.71 32.10 7.00
N ALA A 97 -23.57 32.28 8.31
CA ALA A 97 -23.41 31.22 9.26
C ALA A 97 -24.80 30.70 9.59
N VAL A 98 -25.06 29.44 9.20
CA VAL A 98 -26.36 28.79 9.42
C VAL A 98 -26.54 28.47 10.92
N GLY A 99 -26.86 29.49 11.71
CA GLY A 99 -27.19 29.43 13.13
C GLY A 99 -26.06 28.98 14.07
N PRO A 100 -26.29 29.00 15.40
CA PRO A 100 -25.35 28.53 16.41
C PRO A 100 -24.96 27.07 16.15
N ARG A 101 -23.65 26.77 16.19
CA ARG A 101 -23.12 25.41 16.02
C ARG A 101 -22.47 24.96 17.32
N SER A 102 -22.94 23.84 17.88
CA SER A 102 -22.26 23.14 18.98
C SER A 102 -21.43 21.98 18.39
N GLY A 103 -20.21 22.27 17.95
CA GLY A 103 -19.22 21.24 17.58
C GLY A 103 -18.53 21.45 16.24
N PHE A 104 -17.43 20.72 16.05
CA PHE A 104 -16.57 20.78 14.85
C PHE A 104 -17.10 19.95 13.67
N VAL A 105 -18.23 19.26 13.81
CA VAL A 105 -18.79 18.42 12.75
C VAL A 105 -19.62 19.30 11.80
N PRO A 106 -19.29 19.38 10.50
CA PRO A 106 -20.09 20.10 9.53
C PRO A 106 -21.52 19.54 9.50
N ARG A 107 -22.52 20.42 9.36
CA ARG A 107 -23.92 19.99 9.22
C ARG A 107 -24.04 19.06 8.01
N TRP A 108 -24.69 17.92 8.22
CA TRP A 108 -24.93 16.95 7.16
C TRP A 108 -25.75 17.57 6.03
N HIS A 109 -25.23 17.51 4.80
CA HIS A 109 -25.94 17.90 3.57
C HIS A 109 -26.25 16.64 2.75
N PRO A 110 -27.45 16.47 2.18
CA PRO A 110 -27.79 15.31 1.35
C PRO A 110 -26.83 15.10 0.17
N ASP A 111 -26.27 16.17 -0.39
CA ASP A 111 -25.30 16.08 -1.48
C ASP A 111 -23.97 15.43 -1.05
N TYR A 112 -23.60 15.54 0.24
CA TYR A 112 -22.44 14.83 0.78
C TYR A 112 -22.64 13.33 0.70
N ALA A 113 -23.86 12.82 0.89
CA ALA A 113 -24.14 11.39 0.78
C ALA A 113 -23.80 10.86 -0.62
N LYS A 114 -24.13 11.62 -1.67
CA LYS A 114 -23.86 11.24 -3.05
C LYS A 114 -22.35 11.29 -3.36
N GLY A 115 -21.67 12.35 -2.91
CA GLY A 115 -20.21 12.49 -3.01
C GLY A 115 -19.48 11.37 -2.27
N MET A 116 -19.79 11.18 -0.99
CA MET A 116 -19.23 10.13 -0.14
C MET A 116 -19.45 8.74 -0.71
N ARG A 117 -20.62 8.44 -1.27
CA ARG A 117 -20.87 7.13 -1.88
C ARG A 117 -19.99 6.88 -3.10
N ASN A 118 -19.78 7.89 -3.94
CA ASN A 118 -18.92 7.77 -5.12
C ASN A 118 -17.46 7.62 -4.70
N GLU A 119 -17.01 8.42 -3.74
CA GLU A 119 -15.66 8.33 -3.17
C GLU A 119 -15.42 7.00 -2.46
N TRP A 120 -16.39 6.50 -1.69
CA TRP A 120 -16.31 5.20 -1.03
C TRP A 120 -16.15 4.06 -2.03
N ARG A 121 -16.88 4.10 -3.16
CA ARG A 121 -16.71 3.10 -4.23
C ARG A 121 -15.31 3.13 -4.83
N ARG A 122 -14.78 4.34 -5.07
CA ARG A 122 -13.39 4.52 -5.55
C ARG A 122 -12.39 3.99 -4.52
N TYR A 123 -12.57 4.35 -3.25
CA TYR A 123 -11.73 3.94 -2.13
C TYR A 123 -11.72 2.41 -1.94
N LEU A 124 -12.89 1.79 -2.03
CA LEU A 124 -13.05 0.35 -1.90
C LEU A 124 -12.48 -0.39 -3.10
N GLY A 125 -12.65 0.13 -4.32
CA GLY A 125 -12.04 -0.41 -5.53
C GLY A 125 -10.51 -0.43 -5.44
N GLU A 126 -9.91 0.67 -4.98
CA GLU A 126 -8.45 0.75 -4.75
C GLU A 126 -7.98 -0.25 -3.67
N ALA A 127 -8.74 -0.41 -2.58
CA ALA A 127 -8.44 -1.39 -1.53
C ALA A 127 -8.57 -2.85 -2.01
N MET A 128 -9.45 -3.15 -2.97
CA MET A 128 -9.68 -4.52 -3.44
C MET A 128 -8.80 -4.91 -4.65
N ASN A 129 -8.56 -3.99 -5.58
CA ASN A 129 -7.85 -4.28 -6.82
C ASN A 129 -6.33 -4.36 -6.66
N LEU A 130 -5.79 -3.85 -5.55
CA LEU A 130 -4.34 -3.70 -5.36
C LEU A 130 -3.69 -2.92 -6.51
N GLU A 131 -4.45 -2.04 -7.18
CA GLU A 131 -4.03 -1.32 -8.40
C GLU A 131 -2.84 -0.40 -8.15
N ARG A 132 -2.80 0.21 -6.96
CA ARG A 132 -1.68 1.05 -6.53
C ARG A 132 -0.78 0.38 -5.50
N PHE A 133 -0.81 -0.95 -5.39
CA PHE A 133 0.18 -1.66 -4.58
C PHE A 133 1.56 -1.51 -5.23
N GLU A 134 2.25 -0.42 -4.89
CA GLU A 134 3.61 -0.12 -5.28
C GLU A 134 4.53 -0.38 -4.10
N THR A 135 5.45 -1.32 -4.28
CA THR A 135 6.52 -1.60 -3.31
C THR A 135 7.71 -0.66 -3.48
N ILE A 136 7.69 0.18 -4.51
CA ILE A 136 8.74 1.15 -4.82
C ILE A 136 8.38 2.45 -4.12
N VAL A 137 9.04 2.70 -3.00
CA VAL A 137 9.00 4.02 -2.35
C VAL A 137 9.68 5.01 -3.31
N PRO A 138 9.07 6.19 -3.60
CA PRO A 138 9.74 7.21 -4.40
C PRO A 138 11.11 7.51 -3.79
N GLY A 139 12.12 7.71 -4.64
CA GLY A 139 13.46 8.01 -4.18
C GLY A 139 13.47 9.31 -3.38
N SER A 140 14.11 9.29 -2.21
CA SER A 140 14.33 10.50 -1.41
C SER A 140 15.12 11.52 -2.25
N THR A 141 14.64 12.77 -2.27
CA THR A 141 15.35 13.90 -2.85
C THR A 141 16.20 14.57 -1.78
N GLY A 142 17.49 14.77 -2.04
CA GLY A 142 18.40 15.38 -1.08
C GLY A 142 19.80 14.80 -1.17
N SER A 143 20.75 15.47 -0.53
CA SER A 143 22.10 14.95 -0.29
C SER A 143 22.11 13.97 0.89
N ASP A 144 23.16 13.16 0.99
CA ASP A 144 23.35 12.20 2.09
C ASP A 144 23.27 12.89 3.47
N ASP A 145 23.88 14.07 3.56
CA ASP A 145 23.95 14.87 4.78
C ASP A 145 22.57 15.40 5.21
N GLU A 146 21.67 15.66 4.26
CA GLU A 146 20.31 16.11 4.53
C GLU A 146 19.39 14.96 4.99
N ILE A 147 19.63 13.76 4.47
CA ILE A 147 18.78 12.58 4.72
C ILE A 147 19.18 11.87 6.01
N ARG A 148 20.48 11.93 6.37
CA ARG A 148 21.03 11.21 7.52
C ARG A 148 20.34 11.51 8.86
N PRO A 149 20.01 12.76 9.23
CA PRO A 149 19.28 13.04 10.47
C PRO A 149 17.93 12.33 10.53
N PHE A 150 17.25 12.18 9.39
CA PHE A 150 15.95 11.47 9.33
C PHE A 150 16.12 9.96 9.48
N VAL A 151 17.16 9.38 8.90
CA VAL A 151 17.50 7.96 9.11
C VAL A 151 17.82 7.71 10.58
N ASP A 152 18.67 8.56 11.17
CA ASP A 152 19.08 8.43 12.57
C ASP A 152 17.89 8.63 13.53
N LEU A 153 16.92 9.49 13.18
CA LEU A 153 15.73 9.74 14.00
C LEU A 153 14.67 8.64 13.86
N SER A 154 14.41 8.17 12.63
CA SER A 154 13.39 7.16 12.36
C SER A 154 13.86 5.73 12.62
N TYR A 155 15.18 5.51 12.67
CA TYR A 155 15.81 4.18 12.64
C TYR A 155 15.37 3.32 11.45
N ASP A 156 14.78 3.94 10.41
CA ASP A 156 14.23 3.23 9.27
C ASP A 156 15.08 3.48 8.01
N ASN A 157 15.17 2.46 7.15
CA ASN A 157 15.94 2.58 5.92
C ASN A 157 15.13 3.39 4.91
N LEU A 158 15.44 4.68 4.81
CA LEU A 158 14.87 5.54 3.79
C LEU A 158 15.21 5.03 2.37
N SER A 159 14.34 5.34 1.41
CA SER A 159 14.56 4.96 0.02
C SER A 159 15.89 5.54 -0.47
N PRO A 160 16.68 4.76 -1.24
CA PRO A 160 18.01 5.18 -1.67
C PRO A 160 17.93 6.46 -2.51
N ALA A 161 18.60 7.52 -2.08
CA ALA A 161 18.73 8.72 -2.88
C ALA A 161 19.74 8.48 -4.02
N PRO A 162 19.51 8.98 -5.24
CA PRO A 162 20.42 8.76 -6.38
C PRO A 162 21.85 9.26 -6.14
N ARG A 163 22.02 10.20 -5.20
CA ARG A 163 23.30 10.82 -4.83
C ARG A 163 23.82 10.37 -3.45
N ALA A 164 23.13 9.47 -2.76
CA ALA A 164 23.63 8.93 -1.50
C ALA A 164 24.86 8.06 -1.78
N THR A 165 25.96 8.37 -1.11
CA THR A 165 27.21 7.61 -1.20
C THR A 165 27.35 6.61 -0.06
N TYR A 166 26.57 6.79 1.01
CA TYR A 166 26.68 6.04 2.24
C TYR A 166 25.68 4.89 2.29
N PHE A 167 25.95 3.81 1.55
CA PHE A 167 25.21 2.57 1.70
C PHE A 167 25.82 1.72 2.79
N HIS A 168 25.13 1.60 3.92
CA HIS A 168 25.71 1.00 5.12
C HIS A 168 26.13 -0.47 4.96
N LYS A 169 25.54 -1.24 4.02
CA LYS A 169 25.98 -2.60 3.63
C LYS A 169 25.54 -2.94 2.20
N PRO A 170 26.44 -3.17 1.23
CA PRO A 170 26.04 -3.54 -0.14
C PRO A 170 25.21 -4.83 -0.19
N ASP A 171 25.49 -5.79 0.70
CA ASP A 171 24.76 -7.06 0.80
C ASP A 171 23.28 -6.87 1.20
N GLN A 172 22.96 -5.82 1.98
CA GLN A 172 21.58 -5.51 2.36
C GLN A 172 20.77 -4.95 1.19
N ILE A 173 21.42 -4.21 0.29
CA ILE A 173 20.79 -3.68 -0.92
C ILE A 173 20.35 -4.83 -1.82
N GLU A 174 21.23 -5.81 -2.06
CA GLU A 174 20.89 -7.00 -2.87
C GLU A 174 19.73 -7.78 -2.25
N LEU A 175 19.75 -7.98 -0.93
CA LEU A 175 18.68 -8.71 -0.22
C LEU A 175 17.35 -7.95 -0.23
N ASN A 176 17.37 -6.63 -0.06
CA ASN A 176 16.17 -5.80 -0.13
C ASN A 176 15.59 -5.76 -1.55
N ARG A 177 16.44 -5.68 -2.59
CA ARG A 177 15.99 -5.82 -3.99
C ARG A 177 15.29 -7.16 -4.20
N LEU A 178 15.91 -8.26 -3.76
CA LEU A 178 15.31 -9.59 -3.90
C LEU A 178 14.00 -9.75 -3.11
N LYS A 179 13.88 -9.13 -1.93
CA LYS A 179 12.62 -9.08 -1.18
C LYS A 179 11.55 -8.30 -1.94
N ILE A 180 11.88 -7.09 -2.40
CA ILE A 180 10.97 -6.21 -3.15
C ILE A 180 10.51 -6.91 -4.44
N ASP A 181 11.42 -7.55 -5.17
CA ASP A 181 11.11 -8.30 -6.39
C ASP A 181 10.17 -9.48 -6.11
N ARG A 182 10.37 -10.20 -5.00
CA ARG A 182 9.45 -11.26 -4.59
C ARG A 182 8.09 -10.71 -4.17
N LEU A 183 8.04 -9.64 -3.38
CA LEU A 183 6.78 -9.00 -3.02
C LEU A 183 6.04 -8.51 -4.26
N ARG A 184 6.75 -7.93 -5.22
CA ARG A 184 6.20 -7.49 -6.50
C ARG A 184 5.66 -8.66 -7.30
N PHE A 185 6.41 -9.75 -7.41
CA PHE A 185 5.95 -10.97 -8.08
C PHE A 185 4.64 -11.49 -7.46
N TRP A 186 4.55 -11.55 -6.13
CA TRP A 186 3.33 -11.97 -5.45
C TRP A 186 2.18 -10.97 -5.62
N GLY A 187 2.47 -9.66 -5.52
CA GLY A 187 1.51 -8.59 -5.75
C GLY A 187 0.92 -8.67 -7.17
N ASP A 188 1.76 -8.78 -8.19
CA ASP A 188 1.36 -8.91 -9.59
C ASP A 188 0.60 -10.22 -9.85
N ALA A 189 1.01 -11.33 -9.21
CA ALA A 189 0.32 -12.61 -9.34
C ALA A 189 -1.08 -12.63 -8.71
N LEU A 190 -1.27 -11.85 -7.65
CA LEU A 190 -2.53 -11.69 -6.91
C LEU A 190 -3.42 -10.57 -7.46
N ARG A 191 -2.85 -9.58 -8.16
CA ARG A 191 -3.58 -8.45 -8.74
C ARG A 191 -4.72 -8.96 -9.64
N GLY A 192 -5.91 -8.40 -9.47
CA GLY A 192 -7.16 -8.82 -10.12
C GLY A 192 -7.76 -10.14 -9.60
N LYS A 193 -6.95 -11.15 -9.24
CA LYS A 193 -7.46 -12.41 -8.65
C LYS A 193 -7.94 -12.22 -7.21
N PHE A 194 -7.29 -11.32 -6.47
CA PHE A 194 -7.62 -11.05 -5.08
C PHE A 194 -9.03 -10.51 -4.92
N GLU A 195 -9.48 -9.62 -5.80
CA GLU A 195 -10.85 -9.10 -5.81
C GLU A 195 -11.89 -10.24 -5.90
N VAL A 196 -11.70 -11.17 -6.86
CA VAL A 196 -12.59 -12.32 -7.04
C VAL A 196 -12.56 -13.24 -5.82
N LEU A 197 -11.38 -13.53 -5.27
CA LEU A 197 -11.23 -14.34 -4.06
C LEU A 197 -11.87 -13.68 -2.84
N PHE A 198 -11.77 -12.36 -2.73
CA PHE A 198 -12.36 -11.59 -1.65
C PHE A 198 -13.88 -11.63 -1.71
N TRP A 199 -14.50 -11.32 -2.85
CA TRP A 199 -15.95 -11.41 -3.00
C TRP A 199 -16.48 -12.82 -2.79
N LEU A 200 -15.76 -13.83 -3.28
CA LEU A 200 -16.07 -15.22 -3.00
C LEU A 200 -16.04 -15.53 -1.50
N ALA A 201 -15.01 -15.06 -0.79
CA ALA A 201 -14.90 -15.22 0.67
C ALA A 201 -16.02 -14.48 1.41
N ILE A 202 -16.40 -13.27 1.00
CA ILE A 202 -17.54 -12.56 1.61
C ILE A 202 -18.86 -13.31 1.39
N GLY A 203 -19.11 -13.82 0.18
CA GLY A 203 -20.28 -14.64 -0.10
C GLY A 203 -20.34 -15.91 0.76
N LEU A 204 -19.21 -16.61 0.88
CA LEU A 204 -19.06 -17.78 1.74
C LEU A 204 -19.24 -17.45 3.23
N LEU A 205 -18.69 -16.33 3.68
CA LEU A 205 -18.82 -15.86 5.05
C LEU A 205 -20.28 -15.58 5.40
N ILE A 206 -21.02 -14.89 4.51
CA ILE A 206 -22.45 -14.60 4.71
C ILE A 206 -23.25 -15.91 4.75
N ALA A 207 -23.03 -16.82 3.81
CA ALA A 207 -23.71 -18.11 3.79
C ALA A 207 -23.46 -18.91 5.08
N ARG A 208 -22.21 -18.95 5.55
CA ARG A 208 -21.82 -19.62 6.81
C ARG A 208 -22.40 -18.91 8.04
N ALA A 209 -22.42 -17.58 8.07
CA ALA A 209 -22.99 -16.81 9.17
C ALA A 209 -24.51 -17.02 9.27
N LEU A 210 -25.21 -17.05 8.14
CA LEU A 210 -26.64 -17.37 8.09
C LEU A 210 -26.92 -18.80 8.56
N GLU A 211 -26.17 -19.78 8.05
CA GLU A 211 -26.28 -21.18 8.48
C GLU A 211 -26.03 -21.31 9.99
N ALA A 212 -24.94 -20.73 10.50
CA ALA A 212 -24.59 -20.76 11.92
C ALA A 212 -25.62 -20.04 12.79
N SER A 213 -26.24 -18.97 12.29
CA SER A 213 -27.31 -18.24 12.99
C SER A 213 -28.60 -19.06 13.08
N VAL A 214 -29.02 -19.68 11.97
CA VAL A 214 -30.21 -20.55 11.93
C VAL A 214 -30.02 -21.78 12.81
N ARG A 215 -28.85 -22.42 12.73
CA ARG A 215 -28.52 -23.62 13.53
C ARG A 215 -28.05 -23.28 14.95
N ARG A 216 -27.86 -22.01 15.29
CA ARG A 216 -27.25 -21.51 16.56
C ARG A 216 -25.91 -22.18 16.90
N THR A 217 -25.08 -22.44 15.89
CA THR A 217 -23.79 -23.15 16.01
C THR A 217 -22.64 -22.28 15.49
N TRP A 218 -22.31 -21.23 16.24
CA TRP A 218 -21.18 -20.36 15.90
C TRP A 218 -19.86 -21.05 16.24
N THR A 219 -18.99 -21.19 15.24
CA THR A 219 -17.62 -21.68 15.44
C THR A 219 -16.71 -20.54 15.86
N TRP A 220 -15.65 -20.85 16.61
CA TRP A 220 -14.62 -19.85 16.95
C TRP A 220 -13.96 -19.24 15.71
N GLY A 221 -13.75 -20.04 14.66
CA GLY A 221 -13.18 -19.56 13.40
C GLY A 221 -14.06 -18.53 12.68
N LEU A 222 -15.38 -18.74 12.69
CA LEU A 222 -16.34 -17.78 12.13
C LEU A 222 -16.36 -16.47 12.92
N TRP A 223 -16.36 -16.54 14.26
CA TRP A 223 -16.26 -15.35 15.11
C TRP A 223 -15.00 -14.54 14.82
N LEU A 224 -13.85 -15.22 14.72
CA LEU A 224 -12.59 -14.57 14.40
C LEU A 224 -12.63 -13.93 13.01
N ALA A 225 -13.16 -14.62 11.99
CA ALA A 225 -13.27 -14.06 10.64
C ALA A 225 -14.13 -12.79 10.61
N VAL A 226 -15.27 -12.79 11.30
CA VAL A 226 -16.14 -11.60 11.43
C VAL A 226 -15.43 -10.47 12.18
N ALA A 227 -14.72 -10.77 13.27
CA ALA A 227 -14.00 -9.76 14.03
C ALA A 227 -12.86 -9.12 13.22
N VAL A 228 -12.08 -9.91 12.49
CA VAL A 228 -11.00 -9.40 11.62
C VAL A 228 -11.59 -8.58 10.45
N LEU A 229 -12.70 -9.03 9.86
CA LEU A 229 -13.39 -8.25 8.83
C LEU A 229 -13.90 -6.92 9.37
N ALA A 230 -14.51 -6.91 10.56
CA ALA A 230 -14.97 -5.69 11.21
C ALA A 230 -13.80 -4.73 11.49
N ALA A 231 -12.65 -5.24 11.94
CA ALA A 231 -11.45 -4.44 12.13
C ALA A 231 -10.94 -3.83 10.81
N ALA A 232 -10.87 -4.63 9.74
CA ALA A 232 -10.44 -4.15 8.42
C ALA A 232 -11.39 -3.09 7.84
N VAL A 233 -12.70 -3.28 8.01
CA VAL A 233 -13.71 -2.30 7.59
C VAL A 233 -13.63 -1.02 8.42
N ALA A 234 -13.41 -1.12 9.74
CA ALA A 234 -13.24 0.03 10.60
C ALA A 234 -12.01 0.85 10.21
N GLU A 235 -10.89 0.19 9.90
CA GLU A 235 -9.67 0.85 9.42
C GLU A 235 -9.90 1.58 8.09
N LEU A 236 -10.54 0.92 7.11
CA LEU A 236 -10.92 1.58 5.85
C LEU A 236 -11.86 2.76 6.08
N LEU A 237 -12.81 2.64 7.01
CA LEU A 237 -13.76 3.70 7.33
C LEU A 237 -13.04 4.90 7.94
N ILE A 238 -12.11 4.68 8.87
CA ILE A 238 -11.31 5.76 9.48
C ILE A 238 -10.49 6.46 8.40
N ASN A 239 -9.77 5.71 7.56
CA ASN A 239 -8.95 6.31 6.51
C ASN A 239 -9.79 7.05 5.46
N PHE A 240 -10.99 6.55 5.15
CA PHE A 240 -11.95 7.23 4.27
C PHE A 240 -12.51 8.52 4.90
N LEU A 241 -12.81 8.52 6.19
CA LEU A 241 -13.23 9.73 6.90
C LEU A 241 -12.11 10.77 6.91
N VAL A 242 -10.87 10.36 7.14
CA VAL A 242 -9.70 11.24 7.02
C VAL A 242 -9.57 11.78 5.59
N HIS A 243 -9.72 10.92 4.58
CA HIS A 243 -9.68 11.30 3.16
C HIS A 243 -10.73 12.37 2.80
N THR A 244 -11.94 12.24 3.34
CA THR A 244 -13.07 13.11 3.00
C THR A 244 -13.15 14.38 3.85
N MET A 245 -12.61 14.37 5.07
CA MET A 245 -12.80 15.47 6.04
C MET A 245 -11.54 16.31 6.28
N ALA A 246 -10.35 15.75 6.11
CA ALA A 246 -9.10 16.41 6.50
C ALA A 246 -8.20 16.71 5.31
N PHE A 247 -7.83 15.69 4.54
CA PHE A 247 -6.90 15.80 3.41
C PHE A 247 -7.05 14.63 2.46
N GLU A 248 -6.72 14.81 1.19
CA GLU A 248 -6.78 13.75 0.17
C GLU A 248 -5.79 12.60 0.50
N ASN A 249 -6.23 11.63 1.29
CA ASN A 249 -5.47 10.45 1.69
C ASN A 249 -5.76 9.21 0.79
N LEU A 250 -5.51 9.32 -0.51
CA LEU A 250 -5.65 8.21 -1.48
C LEU A 250 -4.28 7.63 -1.86
N TYR A 251 -3.46 7.34 -0.85
CA TYR A 251 -2.12 6.79 -1.04
C TYR A 251 -2.06 5.31 -0.65
N PRO A 252 -1.24 4.48 -1.34
CA PRO A 252 -1.11 3.04 -1.03
C PRO A 252 -0.77 2.75 0.42
N ALA A 253 0.03 3.63 1.03
CA ALA A 253 0.45 3.52 2.43
C ALA A 253 -0.75 3.58 3.40
N ALA A 254 -1.82 4.31 3.08
CA ALA A 254 -3.01 4.38 3.90
C ALA A 254 -3.75 3.03 3.99
N PHE A 255 -3.59 2.16 2.99
CA PHE A 255 -4.22 0.84 2.92
C PHE A 255 -3.30 -0.30 3.39
N ALA A 256 -2.03 0.01 3.66
CA ALA A 256 -1.02 -0.99 4.02
C ALA A 256 -1.43 -1.91 5.18
N PRO A 257 -2.08 -1.43 6.26
CA PRO A 257 -2.49 -2.31 7.37
C PRO A 257 -3.77 -3.11 7.06
N ALA A 258 -4.67 -2.60 6.23
CA ALA A 258 -5.91 -3.28 5.85
C ALA A 258 -5.67 -4.52 4.96
N TYR A 259 -4.66 -4.49 4.06
CA TYR A 259 -4.38 -5.59 3.14
C TYR A 259 -4.14 -6.96 3.82
N PRO A 260 -3.24 -7.10 4.81
CA PRO A 260 -3.06 -8.37 5.51
C PRO A 260 -4.32 -8.81 6.25
N LEU A 261 -5.14 -7.88 6.76
CA LEU A 261 -6.40 -8.23 7.42
C LEU A 261 -7.39 -8.87 6.44
N PHE A 262 -7.53 -8.31 5.23
CA PHE A 262 -8.37 -8.93 4.19
C PHE A 262 -7.86 -10.31 3.78
N GLN A 263 -6.55 -10.50 3.64
CA GLN A 263 -5.96 -11.81 3.35
C GLN A 263 -6.26 -12.82 4.48
N VAL A 264 -6.15 -12.41 5.73
CA VAL A 264 -6.48 -13.25 6.89
C VAL A 264 -7.95 -13.62 6.90
N VAL A 265 -8.87 -12.69 6.60
CA VAL A 265 -10.32 -13.00 6.47
C VAL A 265 -10.55 -14.06 5.40
N VAL A 266 -9.97 -13.89 4.22
CA VAL A 266 -10.09 -14.86 3.12
C VAL A 266 -9.63 -16.25 3.57
N ILE A 267 -8.45 -16.35 4.18
CA ILE A 267 -7.90 -17.61 4.69
C ILE A 267 -8.81 -18.23 5.75
N LEU A 268 -9.25 -17.45 6.75
CA LEU A 268 -10.10 -17.93 7.84
C LEU A 268 -11.44 -18.47 7.32
N VAL A 269 -12.06 -17.77 6.37
CA VAL A 269 -13.32 -18.22 5.76
C VAL A 269 -13.13 -19.53 5.02
N PHE A 270 -12.09 -19.65 4.18
CA PHE A 270 -11.83 -20.90 3.47
C PHE A 270 -11.54 -22.06 4.44
N VAL A 271 -10.80 -21.81 5.52
CA VAL A 271 -10.53 -22.82 6.55
C VAL A 271 -11.81 -23.23 7.30
N ASP A 272 -12.70 -22.30 7.65
CA ASP A 272 -13.97 -22.62 8.32
C ASP A 272 -14.91 -23.41 7.40
N VAL A 273 -15.04 -22.97 6.13
CA VAL A 273 -15.87 -23.62 5.13
C VAL A 273 -15.38 -25.04 4.83
N THR A 274 -14.08 -25.22 4.60
CA THR A 274 -13.50 -26.55 4.35
C THR A 274 -13.69 -27.49 5.55
N ARG A 275 -13.50 -26.99 6.79
CA ARG A 275 -13.74 -27.79 8.00
C ARG A 275 -15.20 -28.16 8.19
N THR A 276 -16.13 -27.27 7.86
CA THR A 276 -17.55 -27.48 8.14
C THR A 276 -18.24 -28.28 7.04
N TRP A 277 -17.96 -27.99 5.77
CA TRP A 277 -18.66 -28.61 4.65
C TRP A 277 -17.91 -29.82 4.06
N LEU A 278 -16.57 -29.80 3.99
CA LEU A 278 -15.82 -30.91 3.35
C LEU A 278 -15.46 -32.04 4.32
N ARG A 279 -15.21 -31.74 5.59
CA ARG A 279 -14.86 -32.77 6.60
C ARG A 279 -15.94 -33.84 6.79
N PRO A 280 -17.25 -33.52 6.79
CA PRO A 280 -18.30 -34.54 6.83
C PRO A 280 -18.38 -35.39 5.54
N LEU A 281 -17.98 -34.82 4.40
CA LEU A 281 -18.00 -35.49 3.09
C LEU A 281 -16.80 -36.43 2.89
N ALA A 282 -15.66 -36.16 3.52
CA ALA A 282 -14.46 -36.99 3.43
C ALA A 282 -14.68 -38.49 3.71
N PRO A 283 -15.36 -38.92 4.79
CA PRO A 283 -15.63 -40.35 5.03
C PRO A 283 -16.59 -40.96 4.02
N LEU A 284 -17.52 -40.20 3.45
CA LEU A 284 -18.44 -40.68 2.42
C LEU A 284 -17.72 -40.90 1.08
N LEU A 285 -16.83 -39.97 0.70
CA LEU A 285 -15.98 -40.11 -0.49
C LEU A 285 -15.00 -41.28 -0.32
N TRP A 286 -14.37 -41.44 0.86
CA TRP A 286 -13.44 -42.54 1.10
C TRP A 286 -14.10 -43.92 1.00
N LYS A 287 -15.36 -44.06 1.42
CA LYS A 287 -16.11 -45.32 1.25
C LYS A 287 -16.33 -45.68 -0.23
N ARG A 288 -16.49 -44.69 -1.11
CA ARG A 288 -16.69 -44.90 -2.55
C ARG A 288 -15.40 -45.30 -3.27
N PHE A 289 -14.24 -44.87 -2.76
CA PHE A 289 -12.93 -45.16 -3.36
C PHE A 289 -12.18 -46.33 -2.72
N LYS A 290 -12.69 -46.96 -1.65
CA LYS A 290 -12.11 -48.24 -1.20
C LYS A 290 -12.31 -49.27 -2.33
N PRO A 291 -11.24 -49.74 -3.01
CA PRO A 291 -11.38 -50.83 -3.96
C PRO A 291 -12.01 -51.99 -3.19
N GLN A 292 -13.11 -52.54 -3.70
CA GLN A 292 -13.66 -53.74 -3.10
C GLN A 292 -12.55 -54.77 -3.13
N ALA A 293 -12.09 -55.19 -1.94
CA ALA A 293 -11.10 -56.24 -1.84
C ALA A 293 -11.66 -57.43 -2.62
N LYS A 294 -10.97 -57.82 -3.70
CA LYS A 294 -11.34 -59.02 -4.45
C LYS A 294 -11.43 -60.15 -3.42
N PRO A 295 -12.56 -60.86 -3.32
CA PRO A 295 -12.64 -62.01 -2.44
C PRO A 295 -11.51 -62.97 -2.83
N ALA A 296 -10.68 -63.36 -1.86
CA ALA A 296 -9.68 -64.39 -2.08
C ALA A 296 -10.43 -65.69 -2.39
N VAL A 297 -10.14 -66.26 -3.55
CA VAL A 297 -10.65 -67.55 -4.01
C VAL A 297 -9.71 -68.65 -3.53
#